data_AF-W8BJ99-F1
#
_entry.id   AF-W8BJ99-F1
#
_cell.length_a   1.000
_cell.length_b   1.000
_cell.length_c   1.000
_cell.angle_alpha   90.00
_cell.angle_beta   90.00
_cell.angle_gamma   90.00
#
_symmetry.space_group_name_H-M   'P 1'
#
loop_
_entity.id
_entity.type
_entity.pdbx_description
1 polymer ?
#
loop_
_entity_poly.entity_id
_entity_poly.type
_entity_poly.pdbx_seq_one_letter_code
_entity_poly.pdbx_strand_id
1 'polypeptide(L)'
;MDLILHGDNPWMLIDANTYDNDLKIPKCADQFIRLLDAIRDRYCSLIQPGQQLQFLALQIELIENFRRRLVQLFSSGEVGCISILNAINYLALVLTEWGENVHYLHLHAVHVGPNSNEIRSAFDQPVSELEHWTQKLIDNLATKAVNEIKAKSMAYRHDCWSSVPEQNCKEPFILSSTAGEMFQVMVTTLHNLERDLSLNLFTLTLRKIANQVDDFLFDSLVMNNKFTPAGAAQFNFDMSRNLLALFGQYCRRPDLLFKKVHDSNKLLNATRGTALLLYETLKSETKLEEKMNALKELGIVNFKNKTCIDVLERRTDIKLL
;
A
#
# COMPACT_ATOMS: atom_id res chain seq x y z
N MET A 1 29.13 -4.33 -13.75
CA MET A 1 28.05 -4.17 -12.77
C MET A 1 28.46 -3.23 -11.64
N ASP A 2 29.52 -3.55 -10.89
CA ASP A 2 29.97 -2.68 -9.78
C ASP A 2 30.37 -1.28 -10.21
N LEU A 3 30.89 -1.10 -11.43
CA LEU A 3 31.15 0.24 -11.99
C LEU A 3 29.89 1.11 -12.13
N ILE A 4 28.73 0.51 -12.40
CA ILE A 4 27.45 1.24 -12.50
C ILE A 4 26.93 1.57 -11.10
N LEU A 5 27.03 0.62 -10.17
CA LEU A 5 26.49 0.76 -8.81
C LEU A 5 27.36 1.59 -7.86
N HIS A 6 28.64 1.79 -8.18
CA HIS A 6 29.57 2.67 -7.47
C HIS A 6 30.05 3.83 -8.36
N GLY A 7 29.32 4.12 -9.44
CA GLY A 7 29.58 5.27 -10.31
C GLY A 7 29.31 6.60 -9.61
N ASP A 8 29.35 7.69 -10.36
CA ASP A 8 29.05 9.01 -9.81
C ASP A 8 27.54 9.15 -9.51
N ASN A 9 27.21 9.31 -8.22
CA ASN A 9 25.85 9.49 -7.71
C ASN A 9 24.81 8.50 -8.31
N PRO A 10 25.01 7.18 -8.14
CA PRO A 10 24.30 6.16 -8.91
C PRO A 10 22.79 6.08 -8.57
N TRP A 11 22.42 6.54 -7.37
CA TRP A 11 21.05 6.54 -6.87
C TRP A 11 20.32 7.87 -7.05
N MET A 12 21.01 8.88 -7.60
CA MET A 12 20.37 10.15 -7.93
C MET A 12 19.32 9.92 -9.01
N LEU A 13 18.15 10.53 -8.85
CA LEU A 13 17.11 10.46 -9.86
C LEU A 13 17.52 11.24 -11.11
N ILE A 14 17.19 10.69 -12.28
CA ILE A 14 17.35 11.41 -13.54
C ILE A 14 16.38 12.58 -13.58
N ASP A 15 16.79 13.68 -14.20
CA ASP A 15 15.98 14.90 -14.30
C ASP A 15 14.61 14.60 -14.92
N ALA A 16 13.55 15.12 -14.28
CA ALA A 16 12.17 15.05 -14.73
C ALA A 16 11.93 15.74 -16.09
N ASN A 17 12.88 16.56 -16.56
CA ASN A 17 12.84 17.05 -17.94
C ASN A 17 13.10 15.96 -18.99
N THR A 18 13.65 14.81 -18.58
CA THR A 18 14.02 13.70 -19.48
C THR A 18 12.95 12.60 -19.51
N TYR A 19 12.24 12.40 -18.39
CA TYR A 19 11.22 11.37 -18.20
C TYR A 19 10.07 11.91 -17.37
N ASP A 20 8.90 11.27 -17.44
CA ASP A 20 7.79 11.58 -16.54
C ASP A 20 8.26 11.55 -15.06
N ASN A 21 8.00 12.64 -14.33
CA ASN A 21 8.39 12.79 -12.92
C ASN A 21 7.81 11.66 -12.05
N ASP A 22 6.75 11.02 -12.53
CA ASP A 22 6.07 9.91 -11.88
C ASP A 22 6.91 8.62 -11.81
N LEU A 23 7.98 8.47 -12.60
CA LEU A 23 8.77 7.23 -12.66
C LEU A 23 9.95 7.16 -11.68
N LYS A 24 10.43 8.30 -11.18
CA LYS A 24 11.55 8.41 -10.20
C LYS A 24 12.73 7.47 -10.50
N ILE A 25 13.29 7.56 -11.70
CA ILE A 25 14.29 6.61 -12.22
C ILE A 25 15.69 6.90 -11.64
N PRO A 26 16.32 5.96 -10.91
CA PRO A 26 17.71 6.12 -10.48
C PRO A 26 18.69 5.98 -11.65
N LYS A 27 19.75 6.80 -11.68
CA LYS A 27 20.79 6.78 -12.72
C LYS A 27 21.38 5.39 -12.98
N CYS A 28 21.62 4.59 -11.94
CA CYS A 28 22.19 3.26 -12.08
C CYS A 28 21.27 2.30 -12.87
N ALA A 29 19.95 2.43 -12.71
CA ALA A 29 18.99 1.57 -13.38
C ALA A 29 18.88 1.94 -14.87
N ASP A 30 18.82 3.24 -15.18
CA ASP A 30 18.86 3.73 -16.57
C ASP A 30 20.18 3.37 -17.28
N GLN A 31 21.34 3.57 -16.64
CA GLN A 31 22.63 3.17 -17.21
C GLN A 31 22.70 1.67 -17.50
N PHE A 32 22.14 0.85 -16.60
CA PHE A 32 22.07 -0.59 -16.81
C PHE A 32 21.16 -0.97 -17.99
N ILE A 33 19.99 -0.34 -18.12
CA ILE A 33 19.10 -0.54 -19.27
C ILE A 33 19.77 -0.10 -20.58
N ARG A 34 20.43 1.07 -20.60
CA ARG A 34 21.19 1.54 -21.79
C ARG A 34 22.30 0.57 -22.20
N LEU A 35 22.97 -0.06 -21.23
CA LEU A 35 23.96 -1.11 -21.51
C LEU A 35 23.30 -2.32 -22.18
N LEU A 36 22.15 -2.76 -21.67
CA LEU A 36 21.40 -3.87 -22.26
C LEU A 36 20.90 -3.52 -23.68
N ASP A 37 20.38 -2.32 -23.90
CA ASP A 37 20.02 -1.82 -25.24
C ASP A 37 21.22 -1.84 -26.19
N ALA A 38 22.38 -1.35 -25.76
CA ALA A 38 23.59 -1.36 -26.57
C ALA A 38 24.08 -2.78 -26.90
N ILE A 39 23.83 -3.76 -26.03
CA ILE A 39 24.07 -5.18 -26.31
C ILE A 39 23.07 -5.68 -27.36
N ARG A 40 21.77 -5.36 -27.20
CA ARG A 40 20.71 -5.71 -28.15
C ARG A 40 21.02 -5.22 -29.55
N ASP A 41 21.35 -3.94 -29.68
CA ASP A 41 21.59 -3.30 -30.99
C ASP A 41 22.76 -3.94 -31.74
N ARG A 42 23.72 -4.52 -31.02
CA ARG A 42 24.85 -5.26 -31.62
C ARG A 42 24.44 -6.64 -32.09
N TYR A 43 23.72 -7.42 -31.27
CA TYR A 43 23.42 -8.80 -31.65
C TYR A 43 22.21 -8.92 -32.58
N CYS A 44 21.29 -7.94 -32.60
CA CYS A 44 20.12 -7.98 -33.50
C CYS A 44 20.51 -7.95 -34.99
N SER A 45 21.71 -7.44 -35.29
CA SER A 45 22.29 -7.41 -36.64
C SER A 45 22.93 -8.74 -37.06
N LEU A 46 23.06 -9.72 -36.15
CA LEU A 46 23.64 -11.03 -36.46
C LEU A 46 22.69 -11.84 -37.33
N ILE A 47 23.22 -12.50 -38.37
CA ILE A 47 22.42 -13.27 -39.33
C ILE A 47 21.90 -14.59 -38.72
N GLN A 48 22.65 -15.18 -37.79
CA GLN A 48 22.32 -16.49 -37.23
C GLN A 48 21.48 -16.38 -35.94
N PRO A 49 20.22 -16.88 -35.92
CA PRO A 49 19.37 -16.82 -34.73
C PRO A 49 19.99 -17.51 -33.50
N GLY A 50 20.77 -18.57 -33.70
CA GLY A 50 21.47 -19.25 -32.61
C GLY A 50 22.47 -18.35 -31.87
N GLN A 51 23.15 -17.45 -32.58
CA GLN A 51 24.05 -16.48 -31.94
C GLN A 51 23.27 -15.40 -31.20
N GLN A 52 22.15 -14.94 -31.78
CA GLN A 52 21.25 -13.99 -31.12
C GLN A 52 20.70 -14.56 -29.80
N LEU A 53 20.34 -15.85 -29.78
CA LEU A 53 19.88 -16.55 -28.58
C LEU A 53 20.96 -16.63 -27.48
N GLN A 54 22.24 -16.80 -27.84
CA GLN A 54 23.33 -16.80 -26.87
C GLN A 54 23.48 -15.42 -26.20
N PHE A 55 23.36 -14.34 -26.97
CA PHE A 55 23.39 -12.99 -26.41
C PHE A 55 22.14 -12.66 -25.58
N LEU A 56 20.96 -13.14 -25.99
CA LEU A 56 19.74 -13.02 -25.18
C LEU A 56 19.90 -13.73 -23.84
N ALA A 57 20.46 -14.94 -23.83
CA ALA A 57 20.75 -15.67 -22.58
C ALA A 57 21.70 -14.88 -21.67
N LEU A 58 22.73 -14.25 -22.25
CA LEU A 58 23.64 -13.37 -21.51
C LEU A 58 22.92 -12.13 -20.95
N GLN A 59 22.01 -11.50 -21.71
CA GLN A 59 21.21 -10.37 -21.20
C GLN A 59 20.37 -10.79 -19.98
N ILE A 60 19.71 -11.95 -20.06
CA ILE A 60 18.92 -12.50 -18.95
C ILE A 60 19.80 -12.76 -17.72
N GLU A 61 20.99 -13.32 -17.91
CA GLU A 61 21.96 -13.55 -16.83
C GLU A 61 22.42 -12.22 -16.19
N LEU A 62 22.68 -11.19 -17.01
CA LEU A 62 23.07 -9.87 -16.51
C LEU A 62 21.95 -9.22 -15.69
N ILE A 63 20.70 -9.32 -16.13
CA ILE A 63 19.52 -8.83 -15.39
C ILE A 63 19.43 -9.51 -14.03
N GLU A 64 19.57 -10.83 -14.00
CA GLU A 64 19.48 -11.61 -12.78
C GLU A 64 20.61 -11.26 -11.79
N ASN A 65 21.84 -11.12 -12.29
CA ASN A 65 22.97 -10.68 -11.50
C ASN A 65 22.75 -9.26 -10.94
N PHE A 66 22.16 -8.35 -11.73
CA PHE A 66 21.88 -6.99 -11.29
C PHE A 66 20.83 -6.98 -10.18
N ARG A 67 19.73 -7.71 -10.36
CA ARG A 67 18.71 -7.91 -9.33
C ARG A 67 19.31 -8.45 -8.04
N ARG A 68 20.15 -9.49 -8.10
CA ARG A 68 20.83 -10.04 -6.92
C ARG A 68 21.67 -8.98 -6.20
N ARG A 69 22.39 -8.16 -6.96
CA ARG A 69 23.22 -7.09 -6.38
C ARG A 69 22.37 -6.00 -5.73
N LEU A 70 21.25 -5.60 -6.32
CA LEU A 70 20.28 -4.68 -5.70
C LEU A 70 19.78 -5.22 -4.36
N VAL A 71 19.43 -6.51 -4.31
CA VAL A 71 18.97 -7.17 -3.09
C VAL A 71 20.07 -7.23 -2.03
N GLN A 72 21.32 -7.49 -2.42
CA GLN A 72 22.46 -7.49 -1.49
C GLN A 72 22.67 -6.11 -0.87
N LEU A 73 22.63 -5.04 -1.67
CA LEU A 73 22.78 -3.66 -1.20
C LEU A 73 21.65 -3.22 -0.26
N PHE A 74 20.43 -3.65 -0.54
CA PHE A 74 19.32 -3.48 0.40
C PHE A 74 19.58 -4.22 1.71
N SER A 75 19.99 -5.49 1.62
CA SER A 75 20.16 -6.37 2.78
C SER A 75 21.33 -5.94 3.68
N SER A 76 22.39 -5.34 3.11
CA SER A 76 23.51 -4.78 3.88
C SER A 76 23.19 -3.42 4.50
N GLY A 77 22.11 -2.76 4.06
CA GLY A 77 21.75 -1.41 4.51
C GLY A 77 22.58 -0.30 3.86
N GLU A 78 23.43 -0.62 2.89
CA GLU A 78 24.22 0.36 2.13
C GLU A 78 23.34 1.33 1.33
N VAL A 79 22.19 0.84 0.86
CA VAL A 79 21.24 1.60 0.05
C VAL A 79 19.85 1.55 0.66
N GLY A 80 19.19 2.71 0.72
CA GLY A 80 17.83 2.82 1.25
C GLY A 80 16.80 2.05 0.41
N CYS A 81 15.78 1.50 1.10
CA CYS A 81 14.71 0.72 0.48
C CYS A 81 14.07 1.41 -0.73
N ILE A 82 13.79 2.72 -0.64
CA ILE A 82 13.12 3.50 -1.69
C ILE A 82 13.95 3.52 -2.98
N SER A 83 15.26 3.77 -2.91
CA SER A 83 16.14 3.80 -4.09
C SER A 83 16.19 2.45 -4.80
N ILE A 84 16.26 1.36 -4.02
CA ILE A 84 16.21 -0.01 -4.55
C ILE A 84 14.86 -0.29 -5.19
N LEU A 85 13.77 0.12 -4.54
CA LEU A 85 12.41 -0.11 -5.02
C LEU A 85 12.15 0.60 -6.35
N ASN A 86 12.55 1.87 -6.48
CA ASN A 86 12.44 2.61 -7.74
C ASN A 86 13.27 1.97 -8.85
N ALA A 87 14.49 1.50 -8.55
CA ALA A 87 15.32 0.80 -9.53
C ALA A 87 14.66 -0.51 -10.00
N ILE A 88 14.20 -1.35 -9.08
CA ILE A 88 13.52 -2.62 -9.40
C ILE A 88 12.25 -2.36 -10.23
N ASN A 89 11.45 -1.37 -9.84
CA ASN A 89 10.23 -1.01 -10.56
C ASN A 89 10.52 -0.55 -11.99
N TYR A 90 11.52 0.31 -12.18
CA TYR A 90 11.91 0.74 -13.51
C TYR A 90 12.37 -0.43 -14.39
N LEU A 91 13.20 -1.34 -13.85
CA LEU A 91 13.61 -2.55 -14.57
C LEU A 91 12.40 -3.41 -14.95
N ALA A 92 11.47 -3.64 -14.03
CA ALA A 92 10.29 -4.45 -14.30
C ALA A 92 9.43 -3.84 -15.42
N LEU A 93 9.21 -2.52 -15.41
CA LEU A 93 8.47 -1.82 -16.46
C LEU A 93 9.13 -2.00 -17.83
N VAL A 94 10.44 -1.72 -17.92
CA VAL A 94 11.16 -1.83 -19.20
C VAL A 94 11.19 -3.28 -19.72
N LEU A 95 11.41 -4.26 -18.84
CA LEU A 95 11.46 -5.67 -19.25
C LEU A 95 10.10 -6.22 -19.66
N THR A 96 9.02 -5.74 -19.05
CA THR A 96 7.65 -6.05 -19.48
C THR A 96 7.41 -5.48 -20.88
N GLU A 97 7.78 -4.23 -21.14
CA GLU A 97 7.69 -3.62 -22.48
C GLU A 97 8.55 -4.38 -23.51
N TRP A 98 9.76 -4.79 -23.14
CA TRP A 98 10.63 -5.59 -24.00
C TRP A 98 10.03 -6.97 -24.30
N GLY A 99 9.29 -7.54 -23.35
CA GLY A 99 8.58 -8.81 -23.55
C GLY A 99 7.53 -8.77 -24.67
N GLU A 100 6.99 -7.58 -24.96
CA GLU A 100 6.02 -7.37 -26.04
C GLU A 100 6.69 -7.02 -27.38
N ASN A 101 8.01 -6.80 -27.39
CA ASN A 101 8.74 -6.44 -28.61
C ASN A 101 8.86 -7.63 -29.57
N VAL A 102 8.53 -7.39 -30.84
CA VAL A 102 8.54 -8.39 -31.92
C VAL A 102 9.86 -9.14 -32.03
N HIS A 103 11.00 -8.46 -31.84
CA HIS A 103 12.32 -9.10 -31.90
C HIS A 103 12.48 -10.18 -30.82
N TYR A 104 12.13 -9.85 -29.56
CA TYR A 104 12.23 -10.79 -28.44
C TYR A 104 11.20 -11.92 -28.55
N LEU A 105 9.99 -11.62 -29.00
CA LEU A 105 8.96 -12.63 -29.28
C LEU A 105 9.42 -13.61 -30.37
N HIS A 106 10.07 -13.12 -31.43
CA HIS A 106 10.62 -13.97 -32.48
C HIS A 106 11.72 -14.89 -31.95
N LEU A 107 12.67 -14.35 -31.18
CA LEU A 107 13.72 -15.15 -30.55
C LEU A 107 13.17 -16.22 -29.62
N HIS A 108 12.17 -15.87 -28.79
CA HIS A 108 11.51 -16.83 -27.92
C HIS A 108 10.82 -17.95 -28.73
N ALA A 109 10.12 -17.61 -29.81
CA ALA A 109 9.50 -18.59 -30.71
C ALA A 109 10.54 -19.53 -31.36
N VAL A 110 11.71 -19.01 -31.77
CA VAL A 110 12.81 -19.82 -32.30
C VAL A 110 13.38 -20.77 -31.23
N HIS A 111 13.45 -20.33 -29.96
CA HIS A 111 13.98 -21.13 -28.86
C HIS A 111 13.04 -22.28 -28.45
N VAL A 112 11.74 -21.98 -28.26
CA VAL A 112 10.75 -22.94 -27.76
C VAL A 112 10.20 -23.84 -28.89
N GLY A 113 10.26 -23.37 -30.13
CA GLY A 113 9.77 -24.08 -31.31
C GLY A 113 8.26 -23.93 -31.53
N PRO A 114 7.75 -24.40 -32.68
CA PRO A 114 6.39 -24.13 -33.16
C PRO A 114 5.27 -24.82 -32.37
N ASN A 115 5.61 -25.74 -31.46
CA ASN A 115 4.65 -26.54 -30.70
C ASN A 115 4.35 -25.97 -29.30
N SER A 116 4.80 -24.75 -29.00
CA SER A 116 4.43 -24.08 -27.75
C SER A 116 2.97 -23.70 -27.76
N ASN A 117 2.19 -24.21 -26.79
CA ASN A 117 0.78 -23.84 -26.62
C ASN A 117 0.61 -22.47 -25.92
N GLU A 118 1.68 -21.87 -25.41
CA GLU A 118 1.64 -20.61 -24.68
C GLU A 118 2.57 -19.56 -25.31
N ILE A 119 2.04 -18.36 -25.53
CA ILE A 119 2.80 -17.17 -25.90
C ILE A 119 3.35 -16.60 -24.59
N ARG A 120 4.64 -16.83 -24.34
CA ARG A 120 5.37 -16.31 -23.19
C ARG A 120 6.46 -15.34 -23.63
N SER A 121 6.81 -14.40 -22.76
CA SER A 121 7.94 -13.51 -23.00
C SER A 121 9.24 -14.17 -22.51
N ALA A 122 10.34 -13.88 -23.20
CA ALA A 122 11.68 -14.29 -22.75
C ALA A 122 12.08 -13.69 -21.39
N PHE A 123 11.36 -12.66 -20.93
CA PHE A 123 11.62 -11.94 -19.68
C PHE A 123 10.62 -12.26 -18.55
N ASP A 124 9.67 -13.18 -18.76
CA ASP A 124 8.63 -13.49 -17.75
C ASP A 124 9.23 -13.85 -16.38
N GLN A 125 10.26 -14.70 -16.36
CA GLN A 125 10.91 -15.09 -15.11
C GLN A 125 11.65 -13.90 -14.45
N PRO A 126 12.55 -13.17 -15.13
CA PRO A 126 13.17 -11.96 -14.56
C PRO A 126 12.17 -10.94 -14.02
N VAL A 127 11.08 -10.67 -14.77
CA VAL A 127 10.01 -9.76 -14.34
C VAL A 127 9.34 -10.28 -13.07
N SER A 128 8.95 -11.55 -13.04
CA SER A 128 8.34 -12.17 -11.86
C SER A 128 9.22 -12.06 -10.61
N GLU A 129 10.55 -12.22 -10.75
CA GLU A 129 11.46 -12.07 -9.62
C GLU A 129 11.59 -10.61 -9.14
N LEU A 130 11.60 -9.64 -10.06
CA LEU A 130 11.59 -8.20 -9.72
C LEU A 130 10.28 -7.80 -9.04
N GLU A 131 9.13 -8.27 -9.53
CA GLU A 131 7.82 -8.03 -8.93
C GLU A 131 7.70 -8.65 -7.53
N HIS A 132 8.23 -9.85 -7.34
CA HIS A 132 8.30 -10.50 -6.02
C HIS A 132 9.07 -9.62 -5.01
N TRP A 133 10.23 -9.10 -5.40
CA TRP A 133 11.00 -8.20 -4.53
C TRP A 133 10.30 -6.87 -4.31
N THR A 134 9.59 -6.35 -5.33
CA THR A 134 8.77 -5.14 -5.19
C THR A 134 7.74 -5.31 -4.08
N GLN A 135 6.99 -6.43 -4.08
CA GLN A 135 6.00 -6.71 -3.04
C GLN A 135 6.63 -6.78 -1.65
N LYS A 136 7.75 -7.51 -1.52
CA LYS A 136 8.46 -7.69 -0.25
C LYS A 136 8.98 -6.37 0.33
N LEU A 137 9.54 -5.51 -0.52
CA LEU A 137 10.07 -4.21 -0.11
C LEU A 137 8.96 -3.21 0.23
N ILE A 138 7.85 -3.22 -0.51
CA ILE A 138 6.64 -2.44 -0.16
C ILE A 138 6.11 -2.87 1.20
N ASP A 139 6.01 -4.16 1.47
CA ASP A 139 5.52 -4.67 2.76
C ASP A 139 6.44 -4.25 3.91
N ASN A 140 7.77 -4.29 3.71
CA ASN A 140 8.73 -3.78 4.68
C ASN A 140 8.54 -2.28 4.94
N LEU A 141 8.47 -1.48 3.87
CA LEU A 141 8.35 -0.02 3.94
C LEU A 141 7.05 0.41 4.63
N ALA A 142 5.92 -0.20 4.25
CA ALA A 142 4.63 0.05 4.88
C ALA A 142 4.63 -0.34 6.36
N THR A 143 5.21 -1.48 6.71
CA THR A 143 5.30 -1.94 8.10
C THR A 143 6.13 -0.97 8.96
N LYS A 144 7.27 -0.50 8.44
CA LYS A 144 8.10 0.50 9.12
C LYS A 144 7.33 1.81 9.35
N ALA A 145 6.69 2.34 8.31
CA ALA A 145 5.88 3.56 8.39
C ALA A 145 4.76 3.43 9.43
N VAL A 146 4.04 2.31 9.43
CA VAL A 146 2.95 2.06 10.37
C VAL A 146 3.45 1.89 11.80
N ASN A 147 4.61 1.27 12.01
CA ASN A 147 5.20 1.15 13.35
C ASN A 147 5.57 2.51 13.95
N GLU A 148 6.06 3.44 13.14
CA GLU A 148 6.32 4.82 13.58
C GLU A 148 5.02 5.54 13.98
N ILE A 149 3.96 5.41 13.19
CA ILE A 149 2.62 5.94 13.50
C ILE A 149 2.10 5.32 14.80
N LYS A 150 2.19 4.00 14.95
CA LYS A 150 1.76 3.26 16.15
C LYS A 150 2.50 3.76 17.40
N ALA A 151 3.81 3.98 17.31
CA ALA A 151 4.60 4.46 18.44
C ALA A 151 4.11 5.83 18.94
N LYS A 152 3.63 6.68 18.04
CA LYS A 152 3.11 8.03 18.34
C LYS A 152 1.62 8.08 18.71
N SER A 153 0.93 6.96 18.62
CA SER A 153 -0.50 6.85 18.95
C SER A 153 -0.78 6.55 20.43
N MET A 154 0.24 6.32 21.26
CA MET A 154 0.08 5.76 22.61
C MET A 154 -0.92 6.54 23.46
N ALA A 155 -0.80 7.86 23.52
CA ALA A 155 -1.70 8.70 24.31
C ALA A 155 -3.14 8.62 23.77
N TYR A 156 -3.31 8.81 22.45
CA TYR A 156 -4.61 8.76 21.78
C TYR A 156 -5.40 7.47 22.00
N ARG A 157 -4.71 6.32 22.02
CA ARG A 157 -5.34 5.02 22.28
C ARG A 157 -5.91 4.87 23.67
N HIS A 158 -5.42 5.64 24.64
CA HIS A 158 -5.81 5.58 26.04
C HIS A 158 -6.54 6.85 26.49
N ASP A 159 -7.03 7.66 25.55
CA ASP A 159 -7.94 8.75 25.88
C ASP A 159 -9.16 8.21 26.64
N CYS A 160 -9.73 9.05 27.49
CA CYS A 160 -10.89 8.71 28.30
C CYS A 160 -12.19 8.73 27.46
N TRP A 161 -12.26 7.93 26.39
CA TRP A 161 -13.40 7.82 25.47
C TRP A 161 -14.75 7.56 26.16
N SER A 162 -14.71 6.93 27.34
CA SER A 162 -15.87 6.62 28.17
C SER A 162 -16.29 7.76 29.12
N SER A 163 -15.53 8.85 29.16
CA SER A 163 -15.73 9.98 30.08
C SER A 163 -15.58 11.32 29.37
N VAL A 164 -15.63 11.33 28.04
CA VAL A 164 -15.69 12.56 27.25
C VAL A 164 -16.96 13.31 27.65
N PRO A 165 -16.85 14.58 28.11
CA PRO A 165 -18.00 15.37 28.50
C PRO A 165 -18.92 15.61 27.30
N GLU A 166 -20.21 15.79 27.58
CA GLU A 166 -21.15 16.18 26.53
C GLU A 166 -20.70 17.49 25.87
N GLN A 167 -20.63 17.44 24.55
CA GLN A 167 -20.07 18.52 23.78
C GLN A 167 -21.08 19.66 23.68
N ASN A 168 -20.64 20.86 24.02
CA ASN A 168 -21.45 22.06 23.86
C ASN A 168 -21.74 22.27 22.38
N CYS A 169 -23.01 22.35 21.99
CA CYS A 169 -23.42 22.49 20.57
C CYS A 169 -22.84 23.74 19.88
N LYS A 170 -22.33 24.70 20.66
CA LYS A 170 -21.72 25.93 20.18
C LYS A 170 -20.22 25.82 19.90
N GLU A 171 -19.56 24.75 20.35
CA GLU A 171 -18.13 24.57 20.17
C GLU A 171 -17.85 23.65 18.98
N PRO A 172 -17.04 24.07 18.01
CA PRO A 172 -16.64 23.20 16.92
C PRO A 172 -15.76 22.08 17.45
N PHE A 173 -15.88 20.91 16.84
CA PHE A 173 -14.91 19.85 17.05
C PHE A 173 -13.51 20.33 16.63
N ILE A 174 -12.52 19.95 17.42
CA ILE A 174 -11.10 20.06 17.11
C ILE A 174 -10.48 18.68 17.19
N LEU A 175 -9.32 18.49 16.54
CA LEU A 175 -8.58 17.24 16.63
C LEU A 175 -8.25 16.96 18.10
N SER A 176 -8.47 15.72 18.55
CA SER A 176 -8.04 15.27 19.89
C SER A 176 -6.56 15.61 20.10
N SER A 177 -6.25 16.33 21.19
CA SER A 177 -4.90 16.87 21.42
C SER A 177 -3.83 15.78 21.47
N THR A 178 -4.18 14.59 22.00
CA THR A 178 -3.32 13.41 22.09
C THR A 178 -3.10 12.69 20.75
N ALA A 179 -3.92 12.98 19.73
CA ALA A 179 -3.79 12.44 18.38
C ALA A 179 -2.78 13.21 17.52
N GLY A 180 -2.43 14.43 17.93
CA GLY A 180 -1.62 15.37 17.12
C GLY A 180 -0.29 14.77 16.65
N GLU A 181 0.46 14.13 17.55
CA GLU A 181 1.76 13.52 17.19
C GLU A 181 1.60 12.38 16.17
N MET A 182 0.59 11.53 16.35
CA MET A 182 0.31 10.42 15.44
C MET A 182 -0.01 10.92 14.02
N PHE A 183 -0.89 11.92 13.91
CA PHE A 183 -1.26 12.49 12.62
C PHE A 183 -0.10 13.27 11.99
N GLN A 184 0.70 14.00 12.77
CA GLN A 184 1.85 14.72 12.24
C GLN A 184 2.89 13.76 11.64
N VAL A 185 3.18 12.65 12.31
CA VAL A 185 4.06 11.60 11.76
C VAL A 185 3.44 10.99 10.50
N MET A 186 2.15 10.67 10.51
CA MET A 186 1.47 10.13 9.34
C MET A 186 1.55 11.07 8.12
N VAL A 187 1.28 12.37 8.31
CA VAL A 187 1.40 13.40 7.26
C VAL A 187 2.82 13.43 6.69
N THR A 188 3.82 13.52 7.57
CA THR A 188 5.23 13.62 7.18
C THR A 188 5.69 12.38 6.42
N THR A 189 5.32 11.20 6.91
CA THR A 189 5.67 9.92 6.29
C THR A 189 5.03 9.78 4.91
N LEU A 190 3.73 10.06 4.76
CA LEU A 190 3.05 9.97 3.47
C LEU A 190 3.62 10.96 2.45
N HIS A 191 3.88 12.21 2.87
CA HIS A 191 4.47 13.21 1.99
C HIS A 191 5.87 12.81 1.50
N ASN A 192 6.73 12.29 2.39
CA ASN A 192 8.06 11.82 1.98
C ASN A 192 7.96 10.62 1.02
N LEU A 193 7.04 9.69 1.27
CA LEU A 193 6.82 8.53 0.40
C LEU A 193 6.32 8.96 -0.99
N GLU A 194 5.39 9.90 -1.08
CA GLU A 194 4.90 10.46 -2.34
C GLU A 194 6.01 11.16 -3.13
N ARG A 195 6.84 11.94 -2.44
CA ARG A 195 7.96 12.67 -3.06
C ARG A 195 8.99 11.72 -3.68
N ASP A 196 9.32 10.64 -2.97
CA ASP A 196 10.50 9.83 -3.25
C ASP A 196 10.21 8.53 -4.02
N LEU A 197 8.98 8.00 -3.98
CA LEU A 197 8.57 6.81 -4.75
C LEU A 197 8.00 7.20 -6.11
N SER A 198 8.13 6.30 -7.09
CA SER A 198 7.32 6.40 -8.30
C SER A 198 5.83 6.30 -7.98
N LEU A 199 4.97 6.93 -8.79
CA LEU A 199 3.53 7.06 -8.51
C LEU A 199 2.84 5.71 -8.29
N ASN A 200 3.20 4.70 -9.10
CA ASN A 200 2.64 3.36 -8.96
C ASN A 200 3.07 2.70 -7.63
N LEU A 201 4.34 2.82 -7.24
CA LEU A 201 4.86 2.31 -5.99
C LEU A 201 4.26 3.04 -4.78
N PHE A 202 4.12 4.36 -4.85
CA PHE A 202 3.44 5.15 -3.82
C PHE A 202 2.00 4.68 -3.65
N THR A 203 1.26 4.50 -4.75
CA THR A 203 -0.14 4.04 -4.71
C THR A 203 -0.28 2.68 -4.05
N LEU A 204 0.60 1.73 -4.37
CA LEU A 204 0.61 0.40 -3.75
C LEU A 204 0.97 0.48 -2.26
N THR A 205 1.99 1.26 -1.92
CA THR A 205 2.46 1.46 -0.53
C THR A 205 1.38 2.14 0.31
N LEU A 206 0.71 3.17 -0.22
CA LEU A 206 -0.38 3.90 0.43
C LEU A 206 -1.52 2.96 0.83
N ARG A 207 -1.95 2.07 -0.07
CA ARG A 207 -3.00 1.07 0.22
C ARG A 207 -2.59 0.11 1.33
N LYS A 208 -1.32 -0.33 1.33
CA LYS A 208 -0.78 -1.20 2.37
C LYS A 208 -0.72 -0.51 3.72
N ILE A 209 -0.25 0.74 3.76
CA ILE A 209 -0.26 1.57 4.98
C ILE A 209 -1.70 1.74 5.48
N ALA A 210 -2.63 2.13 4.60
CA ALA A 210 -4.03 2.35 4.98
C ALA A 210 -4.66 1.09 5.61
N ASN A 211 -4.51 -0.08 4.98
CA ASN A 211 -5.02 -1.34 5.53
C ASN A 211 -4.41 -1.65 6.92
N GLN A 212 -3.10 -1.49 7.08
CA GLN A 212 -2.45 -1.75 8.37
C GLN A 212 -2.83 -0.73 9.46
N VAL A 213 -3.07 0.53 9.09
CA VAL A 213 -3.59 1.57 10.00
C VAL A 213 -5.05 1.30 10.36
N ASP A 214 -5.88 0.88 9.40
CA ASP A 214 -7.28 0.48 9.62
C ASP A 214 -7.39 -0.67 10.62
N ASP A 215 -6.60 -1.73 10.40
CA ASP A 215 -6.48 -2.87 11.33
C ASP A 215 -6.04 -2.41 12.72
N PHE A 216 -4.99 -1.59 12.78
CA PHE A 216 -4.44 -1.09 14.02
C PHE A 216 -5.43 -0.24 14.83
N LEU A 217 -6.09 0.74 14.20
CA LEU A 217 -7.05 1.61 14.87
C LEU A 217 -8.26 0.82 15.34
N PHE A 218 -8.72 -0.15 14.54
CA PHE A 218 -9.78 -1.04 14.95
C PHE A 218 -9.40 -1.87 16.18
N ASP A 219 -8.29 -2.62 16.11
CA ASP A 219 -7.90 -3.56 17.16
C ASP A 219 -7.42 -2.84 18.43
N SER A 220 -6.60 -1.80 18.29
CA SER A 220 -5.91 -1.18 19.41
C SER A 220 -6.66 -0.01 20.03
N LEU A 221 -7.62 0.60 19.34
CA LEU A 221 -8.38 1.76 19.82
C LEU A 221 -9.86 1.40 19.96
N VAL A 222 -10.55 1.02 18.88
CA VAL A 222 -12.01 0.77 18.94
C VAL A 222 -12.32 -0.41 19.86
N MET A 223 -11.66 -1.55 19.67
CA MET A 223 -11.97 -2.77 20.40
C MET A 223 -11.52 -2.74 21.88
N ASN A 224 -10.53 -1.91 22.20
CA ASN A 224 -9.95 -1.78 23.54
C ASN A 224 -10.59 -0.68 24.41
N ASN A 225 -11.48 0.14 23.84
CA ASN A 225 -12.11 1.24 24.58
C ASN A 225 -13.63 1.09 24.66
N LYS A 226 -14.22 1.87 25.57
CA LYS A 226 -15.67 2.12 25.62
C LYS A 226 -15.93 3.57 25.25
N PHE A 227 -17.07 3.82 24.60
CA PHE A 227 -17.40 5.13 24.06
C PHE A 227 -18.72 5.64 24.62
N THR A 228 -18.70 6.87 25.15
CA THR A 228 -19.93 7.67 25.30
C THR A 228 -20.38 8.16 23.92
N PRO A 229 -21.63 8.63 23.75
CA PRO A 229 -22.05 9.29 22.51
C PRO A 229 -21.12 10.45 22.12
N ALA A 230 -20.66 11.25 23.10
CA ALA A 230 -19.70 12.33 22.85
C ALA A 230 -18.32 11.81 22.42
N GLY A 231 -17.80 10.76 23.07
CA GLY A 231 -16.53 10.13 22.67
C GLY A 231 -16.60 9.50 21.28
N ALA A 232 -17.72 8.84 20.94
CA ALA A 232 -17.96 8.30 19.61
C ALA A 232 -18.00 9.40 18.53
N ALA A 233 -18.60 10.55 18.85
CA ALA A 233 -18.64 11.71 17.96
C ALA A 233 -17.26 12.33 17.75
N GLN A 234 -16.44 12.43 18.81
CA GLN A 234 -15.06 12.90 18.72
C GLN A 234 -14.19 11.94 17.88
N PHE A 235 -14.32 10.63 18.10
CA PHE A 235 -13.65 9.63 17.28
C PHE A 235 -14.05 9.76 15.80
N ASN A 236 -15.34 9.94 15.52
CA ASN A 236 -15.81 10.17 14.16
C ASN A 236 -15.24 11.44 13.54
N PHE A 237 -15.11 12.53 14.30
CA PHE A 237 -14.45 13.75 13.83
C PHE A 237 -12.98 13.50 13.48
N ASP A 238 -12.22 12.88 14.40
CA ASP A 238 -10.80 12.59 14.19
C ASP A 238 -10.60 11.73 12.93
N MET A 239 -11.39 10.66 12.77
CA MET A 239 -11.29 9.77 11.61
C MET A 239 -11.76 10.45 10.32
N SER A 240 -12.93 11.10 10.32
CA SER A 240 -13.52 11.64 9.08
C SER A 240 -12.85 12.92 8.61
N ARG A 241 -12.49 13.82 9.54
CA ARG A 241 -11.95 15.15 9.21
C ARG A 241 -10.43 15.21 9.20
N ASN A 242 -9.74 14.19 9.74
CA ASN A 242 -8.27 14.15 9.72
C ASN A 242 -7.75 12.93 8.97
N LEU A 243 -8.09 11.69 9.39
CA LEU A 243 -7.57 10.48 8.71
C LEU A 243 -8.05 10.38 7.26
N LEU A 244 -9.36 10.39 7.02
CA LEU A 244 -9.90 10.28 5.67
C LEU A 244 -9.57 11.50 4.81
N ALA A 245 -9.53 12.69 5.41
CA ALA A 245 -9.16 13.92 4.71
C ALA A 245 -7.68 13.89 4.26
N LEU A 246 -6.77 13.39 5.11
CA LEU A 246 -5.36 13.20 4.78
C LEU A 246 -5.20 12.23 3.59
N PHE A 247 -5.80 11.05 3.66
CA PHE A 247 -5.73 10.09 2.56
C PHE A 247 -6.51 10.56 1.33
N GLY A 248 -7.50 11.44 1.49
CA GLY A 248 -8.23 12.10 0.41
C GLY A 248 -7.37 12.99 -0.49
N GLN A 249 -6.19 13.41 -0.01
CA GLN A 249 -5.21 14.13 -0.84
C GLN A 249 -4.59 13.23 -1.92
N TYR A 250 -4.54 11.91 -1.66
CA TYR A 250 -3.85 10.94 -2.50
C TYR A 250 -4.81 9.97 -3.21
N CYS A 251 -6.07 9.88 -2.79
CA CYS A 251 -7.05 8.98 -3.38
C CYS A 251 -8.48 9.56 -3.35
N ARG A 252 -9.29 9.22 -4.35
CA ARG A 252 -10.67 9.74 -4.50
C ARG A 252 -11.65 9.16 -3.48
N ARG A 253 -11.39 7.94 -2.98
CA ARG A 253 -12.31 7.16 -2.12
C ARG A 253 -11.57 6.59 -0.90
N PRO A 254 -11.11 7.46 0.03
CA PRO A 254 -10.38 7.02 1.22
C PRO A 254 -11.23 6.11 2.13
N ASP A 255 -12.56 6.25 2.09
CA ASP A 255 -13.53 5.37 2.77
C ASP A 255 -13.36 3.88 2.41
N LEU A 256 -12.92 3.58 1.19
CA LEU A 256 -12.71 2.20 0.74
C LEU A 256 -11.40 1.59 1.25
N LEU A 257 -10.48 2.43 1.75
CA LEU A 257 -9.21 1.99 2.34
C LEU A 257 -9.35 1.71 3.84
N PHE A 258 -10.26 2.41 4.52
CA PHE A 258 -10.47 2.32 5.98
C PHE A 258 -11.79 1.64 6.32
N LYS A 259 -11.94 0.40 5.88
CA LYS A 259 -13.20 -0.35 5.95
C LYS A 259 -13.66 -0.59 7.39
N LYS A 260 -12.74 -0.98 8.27
CA LYS A 260 -13.05 -1.29 9.67
C LYS A 260 -13.38 -0.01 10.44
N VAL A 261 -12.54 1.02 10.33
CA VAL A 261 -12.78 2.32 10.96
C VAL A 261 -14.10 2.93 10.47
N HIS A 262 -14.39 2.85 9.17
CA HIS A 262 -15.64 3.34 8.60
C HIS A 262 -16.87 2.63 9.19
N ASP A 263 -16.89 1.29 9.19
CA ASP A 263 -18.03 0.53 9.73
C ASP A 263 -18.14 0.69 11.26
N SER A 264 -17.01 0.79 11.97
CA SER A 264 -16.97 1.11 13.40
C SER A 264 -17.58 2.48 13.69
N ASN A 265 -17.23 3.51 12.92
CA ASN A 265 -17.80 4.85 13.08
C ASN A 265 -19.32 4.84 12.94
N LYS A 266 -19.84 4.13 11.95
CA LYS A 266 -21.29 3.99 11.73
C LYS A 266 -22.00 3.32 12.91
N LEU A 267 -21.45 2.24 13.44
CA LEU A 267 -22.04 1.54 14.59
C LEU A 267 -21.94 2.36 15.89
N LEU A 268 -20.79 2.98 16.15
CA LEU A 268 -20.55 3.80 17.35
C LEU A 268 -21.40 5.08 17.36
N ASN A 269 -21.76 5.62 16.20
CA ASN A 269 -22.52 6.87 16.07
C ASN A 269 -23.99 6.66 15.65
N ALA A 270 -24.46 5.42 15.50
CA ALA A 270 -25.88 5.15 15.28
C ALA A 270 -26.73 5.77 16.40
N THR A 271 -27.95 6.21 16.07
CA THR A 271 -28.87 6.70 17.12
C THR A 271 -29.16 5.57 18.12
N ARG A 272 -29.37 5.90 19.40
CA ARG A 272 -29.54 4.90 20.46
C ARG A 272 -30.62 3.87 20.13
N GLY A 273 -31.77 4.32 19.63
CA GLY A 273 -32.87 3.43 19.24
C GLY A 273 -32.48 2.48 18.10
N THR A 274 -31.85 3.01 17.04
CA THR A 274 -31.34 2.19 15.93
C THR A 274 -30.32 1.16 16.41
N ALA A 275 -29.41 1.58 17.30
CA ALA A 275 -28.33 0.73 17.77
C ALA A 275 -28.84 -0.40 18.68
N LEU A 276 -29.83 -0.13 19.54
CA LEU A 276 -30.51 -1.15 20.37
C LEU A 276 -31.25 -2.16 19.50
N LEU A 277 -32.08 -1.70 18.56
CA LEU A 277 -32.82 -2.57 17.65
C LEU A 277 -31.88 -3.46 16.83
N LEU A 278 -30.80 -2.87 16.29
CA LEU A 278 -29.79 -3.61 15.55
C LEU A 278 -29.13 -4.66 16.45
N TYR A 279 -28.73 -4.29 17.66
CA TYR A 279 -28.11 -5.22 18.60
C TYR A 279 -29.01 -6.41 18.96
N GLU A 280 -30.29 -6.15 19.25
CA GLU A 280 -31.29 -7.20 19.51
C GLU A 280 -31.47 -8.12 18.30
N THR A 281 -31.61 -7.55 17.10
CA THR A 281 -31.75 -8.29 15.83
C THR A 281 -30.54 -9.16 15.56
N LEU A 282 -29.33 -8.69 15.86
CA LEU A 282 -28.10 -9.43 15.64
C LEU A 282 -27.94 -10.59 16.64
N LYS A 283 -28.38 -10.43 17.89
CA LYS A 283 -28.36 -11.46 18.93
C LYS A 283 -29.50 -12.48 18.84
N SER A 284 -30.66 -12.10 18.31
CA SER A 284 -31.81 -13.01 18.16
C SER A 284 -31.53 -14.19 17.21
N GLU A 285 -32.31 -15.27 17.30
CA GLU A 285 -32.25 -16.43 16.39
C GLU A 285 -32.85 -16.16 14.98
N THR A 286 -32.94 -14.89 14.59
CA THR A 286 -33.44 -14.45 13.27
C THR A 286 -32.58 -14.99 12.13
N LYS A 287 -33.19 -15.09 10.94
CA LYS A 287 -32.52 -15.57 9.74
C LYS A 287 -31.33 -14.68 9.40
N LEU A 288 -30.26 -15.28 8.86
CA LEU A 288 -29.05 -14.54 8.48
C LEU A 288 -29.34 -13.41 7.49
N GLU A 289 -30.28 -13.61 6.56
CA GLU A 289 -30.70 -12.60 5.58
C GLU A 289 -31.26 -11.34 6.23
N GLU A 290 -32.10 -11.49 7.26
CA GLU A 290 -32.67 -10.35 8.00
C GLU A 290 -31.57 -9.56 8.70
N LYS A 291 -30.62 -10.26 9.33
CA LYS A 291 -29.44 -9.63 9.95
C LYS A 291 -28.59 -8.87 8.94
N MET A 292 -28.37 -9.45 7.76
CA MET A 292 -27.62 -8.81 6.69
C MET A 292 -28.35 -7.59 6.12
N ASN A 293 -29.67 -7.64 6.00
CA ASN A 293 -30.46 -6.51 5.54
C ASN A 293 -30.41 -5.34 6.54
N ALA A 294 -30.57 -5.61 7.84
CA ALA A 294 -30.43 -4.59 8.87
C ALA A 294 -29.04 -3.92 8.85
N LEU A 295 -27.97 -4.70 8.66
CA LEU A 295 -26.61 -4.16 8.51
C LEU A 295 -26.46 -3.29 7.25
N LYS A 296 -27.02 -3.73 6.11
CA LYS A 296 -27.00 -2.97 4.85
C LYS A 296 -27.78 -1.66 4.94
N GLU A 297 -28.88 -1.61 5.69
CA GLU A 297 -29.65 -0.37 5.90
C GLU A 297 -28.84 0.71 6.63
N LEU A 298 -27.95 0.32 7.56
CA LEU A 298 -26.97 1.23 8.16
C LEU A 298 -25.73 1.45 7.27
N GLY A 299 -25.66 0.77 6.12
CA GLY A 299 -24.52 0.77 5.20
C GLY A 299 -23.27 0.14 5.79
N ILE A 300 -23.42 -0.85 6.66
CA ILE A 300 -22.35 -1.74 7.13
C ILE A 300 -22.20 -2.87 6.12
N VAL A 301 -21.01 -3.00 5.55
CA VAL A 301 -20.77 -3.95 4.45
C VAL A 301 -19.54 -4.84 4.65
N ASN A 302 -18.66 -4.49 5.59
CA ASN A 302 -17.38 -5.17 5.77
C ASN A 302 -17.39 -6.10 7.00
N PHE A 303 -18.08 -5.72 8.07
CA PHE A 303 -18.09 -6.50 9.29
C PHE A 303 -19.00 -7.73 9.23
N LYS A 304 -18.53 -8.81 9.88
CA LYS A 304 -19.36 -9.97 10.20
C LYS A 304 -20.28 -9.65 11.37
N ASN A 305 -21.36 -10.42 11.50
CA ASN A 305 -22.35 -10.25 12.58
C ASN A 305 -21.69 -10.14 13.97
N LYS A 306 -20.84 -11.10 14.35
CA LYS A 306 -20.15 -11.09 15.66
C LYS A 306 -19.37 -9.79 15.89
N THR A 307 -18.62 -9.33 14.91
CA THR A 307 -17.85 -8.08 14.99
C THR A 307 -18.75 -6.87 15.19
N CYS A 308 -19.92 -6.83 14.53
CA CYS A 308 -20.89 -5.74 14.73
C CYS A 308 -21.40 -5.70 16.17
N ILE A 309 -21.73 -6.87 16.74
CA ILE A 309 -22.13 -7.00 18.15
C ILE A 309 -21.00 -6.49 19.05
N ASP A 310 -19.77 -6.97 18.86
CA ASP A 310 -18.63 -6.61 19.70
C ASP A 310 -18.38 -5.09 19.70
N VAL A 311 -18.52 -4.43 18.54
CA VAL A 311 -18.43 -2.97 18.38
C VAL A 311 -19.59 -2.24 19.07
N LEU A 312 -20.84 -2.69 18.89
CA LEU A 312 -22.01 -2.11 19.56
C LEU A 312 -21.87 -2.19 21.08
N GLU A 313 -21.33 -3.28 21.61
CA GLU A 313 -21.03 -3.45 23.04
C GLU A 313 -19.94 -2.49 23.55
N ARG A 314 -19.18 -1.82 22.67
CA ARG A 314 -18.25 -0.77 23.09
C ARG A 314 -18.98 0.50 23.53
N ARG A 315 -20.24 0.68 23.16
CA ARG A 315 -21.02 1.86 23.55
C ARG A 315 -21.49 1.77 24.99
N THR A 316 -21.41 2.88 25.72
CA THR A 316 -21.83 2.92 27.12
C THR A 316 -23.35 3.07 27.28
N ASP A 317 -24.05 3.60 26.27
CA ASP A 317 -25.47 3.93 26.28
C ASP A 317 -26.40 2.77 25.86
N ILE A 318 -25.80 1.66 25.40
CA ILE A 318 -26.47 0.41 25.01
C ILE A 318 -26.43 -0.63 26.13
N LYS A 319 -25.73 -0.37 27.25
CA LYS A 319 -25.73 -1.31 28.39
C LYS A 319 -27.16 -1.62 28.82
N LEU A 320 -27.58 -2.84 28.49
CA LEU A 320 -28.71 -3.53 29.09
C LEU A 320 -28.30 -3.90 30.51
N LEU A 321 -29.19 -3.64 31.46
CA LEU A 321 -29.11 -4.15 32.83
C LEU A 321 -28.94 -5.67 32.84
#